data_AF-A0A183GZ54-F1
#
_entry.id   AF-A0A183GZ54-F1
#
_cell.length_a   1.000
_cell.length_b   1.000
_cell.length_c   1.000
_cell.angle_alpha   90.00
_cell.angle_beta   90.00
_cell.angle_gamma   90.00
#
_symmetry.space_group_name_H-M   'P 1'
#
loop_
_entity.id
_entity.type
_entity.pdbx_description
1 polymer ?
#
loop_
_entity_poly.entity_id
_entity_poly.type
_entity_poly.pdbx_seq_one_letter_code
_entity_poly.pdbx_strand_id
1 'polypeptide(L)'
;MCDLLWSDPQDMNGRSASKRGVGCQFGPDVTHKFCETNALDYVVRSHEVKPEGYEVHHDGKCITVFSAPNYCDTMGAFITIRGDNLTPRFTSFTAVDHPSVSNFIFVFCCVNRLFEDYKII
;
A
#
# COMPACT_ATOMS: atom_id res chain seq x y z
N MET A 1 -14.25 9.07 4.08
CA MET A 1 -13.86 7.78 3.45
C MET A 1 -12.85 7.95 2.33
N CYS A 2 -12.94 9.02 1.51
CA CYS A 2 -12.10 9.21 0.32
C CYS A 2 -10.58 9.29 0.61
N ASP A 3 -10.17 10.14 1.56
CA ASP A 3 -8.75 10.40 1.84
C ASP A 3 -7.99 9.15 2.33
N LEU A 4 -8.67 8.26 3.05
CA LEU A 4 -8.06 7.00 3.53
C LEU A 4 -7.60 6.10 2.37
N LEU A 5 -8.27 6.19 1.22
CA LEU A 5 -8.02 5.33 0.07
C LEU A 5 -7.13 5.99 -1.00
N TRP A 6 -7.12 7.32 -1.06
CA TRP A 6 -6.55 8.07 -2.20
C TRP A 6 -5.48 9.11 -1.85
N SER A 7 -5.26 9.38 -0.56
CA SER A 7 -4.25 10.36 -0.17
C SER A 7 -2.82 9.83 -0.28
N ASP A 8 -1.87 10.71 -0.56
CA ASP A 8 -0.45 10.38 -0.75
C ASP A 8 0.48 11.23 0.13
N PRO A 9 1.63 10.71 0.60
CA PRO A 9 2.63 11.52 1.28
C PRO A 9 3.27 12.54 0.31
N GLN A 10 3.77 13.64 0.85
CA GLN A 10 4.60 14.61 0.13
C GLN A 10 5.73 15.11 1.03
N ASP A 11 6.85 15.51 0.45
CA ASP A 11 8.00 15.97 1.23
C ASP A 11 7.78 17.35 1.87
N MET A 12 6.91 18.17 1.28
CA MET A 12 6.58 19.50 1.81
C MET A 12 5.55 19.44 2.93
N ASN A 13 5.73 20.29 3.94
CA ASN A 13 4.75 20.46 5.01
C ASN A 13 3.38 20.93 4.50
N GLY A 14 2.34 20.57 5.24
CA GLY A 14 0.95 20.95 5.02
C GLY A 14 0.20 19.93 4.16
N ARG A 15 -0.87 20.40 3.51
CA ARG A 15 -1.70 19.61 2.61
C ARG A 15 -1.75 20.27 1.24
N SER A 16 -1.75 19.46 0.19
CA SER A 16 -1.89 19.93 -1.19
C SER A 16 -2.92 19.08 -1.95
N ALA A 17 -3.34 19.57 -3.11
CA ALA A 17 -4.27 18.83 -3.96
C ALA A 17 -3.59 17.55 -4.48
N SER A 18 -4.32 16.43 -4.48
CA SER A 18 -3.79 15.16 -4.97
C SER A 18 -3.50 15.23 -6.47
N LYS A 19 -2.36 14.67 -6.89
CA LYS A 19 -2.01 14.47 -8.30
C LYS A 19 -3.00 13.56 -9.03
N ARG A 20 -3.81 12.80 -8.29
CA ARG A 20 -4.82 11.86 -8.79
C ARG A 20 -6.17 12.53 -9.05
N GLY A 21 -6.32 13.81 -8.71
CA GLY A 21 -7.59 14.54 -8.81
C GLY A 21 -8.61 14.16 -7.72
N VAL A 22 -8.26 13.24 -6.81
CA VAL A 22 -9.09 12.77 -5.70
C VAL A 22 -8.22 12.51 -4.48
N GLY A 23 -8.73 12.86 -3.29
CA GLY A 23 -7.95 12.85 -2.04
C GLY A 23 -7.05 14.08 -1.89
N CYS A 24 -6.06 14.00 -0.99
CA CYS A 24 -5.08 15.06 -0.77
C CYS A 24 -3.66 14.50 -0.63
N GLN A 25 -2.64 15.33 -0.88
CA GLN A 25 -1.30 15.00 -0.40
C GLN A 25 -1.09 15.57 1.00
N PHE A 26 -0.32 14.88 1.84
CA PHE A 26 -0.07 15.27 3.22
C PHE A 26 1.42 15.23 3.55
N GLY A 27 1.90 16.26 4.25
CA GLY A 27 3.30 16.41 4.63
C GLY A 27 3.71 15.67 5.90
N PRO A 28 4.98 15.79 6.29
CA PRO A 28 5.48 15.21 7.53
C PRO A 28 4.81 15.82 8.76
N ASP A 29 4.58 17.13 8.81
CA ASP A 29 3.83 17.81 9.88
C ASP A 29 2.45 17.18 10.16
N VAL A 30 1.69 16.85 9.11
CA VAL A 30 0.37 16.22 9.23
C VAL A 30 0.50 14.81 9.80
N THR A 31 1.51 14.05 9.36
CA THR A 31 1.77 12.69 9.81
C THR A 31 2.20 12.66 11.27
N HIS A 32 3.14 13.53 11.65
CA HIS A 32 3.61 13.70 13.02
C HIS A 32 2.45 14.03 13.95
N LYS A 33 1.66 15.06 13.62
CA LYS A 33 0.50 15.46 14.41
C LYS A 33 -0.52 14.33 14.55
N PHE A 34 -0.78 13.59 13.48
CA PHE A 34 -1.70 12.44 13.53
C PHE A 34 -1.18 11.34 14.46
N CYS A 35 0.11 11.00 14.36
CA CYS A 35 0.73 10.00 15.21
C CYS A 35 0.71 10.41 16.69
N GLU A 36 1.09 11.65 17.00
CA GLU A 36 1.10 12.19 18.36
C GLU A 36 -0.30 12.23 18.98
N THR A 37 -1.30 12.71 18.23
CA THR A 37 -2.68 12.82 18.71
C THR A 37 -3.29 11.47 19.06
N ASN A 38 -2.87 10.41 18.36
CA ASN A 38 -3.43 9.06 18.50
C ASN A 38 -2.50 8.10 19.26
N ALA A 39 -1.39 8.58 19.82
CA ALA A 39 -0.37 7.76 20.47
C ALA A 39 0.12 6.59 19.58
N LEU A 40 0.40 6.88 18.30
CA LEU A 40 0.94 5.94 17.32
C LEU A 40 2.41 6.26 17.03
N ASP A 41 3.20 5.23 16.74
CA ASP A 41 4.62 5.41 16.38
C ASP A 41 4.78 5.87 14.92
N TYR A 42 4.07 5.22 14.01
CA TYR A 42 4.11 5.42 12.56
C TYR A 42 2.85 4.88 11.86
N VAL A 43 2.69 5.21 10.58
CA VAL A 43 1.61 4.74 9.70
C VAL A 43 2.21 3.86 8.60
N VAL A 44 1.57 2.72 8.31
CA VAL A 44 1.88 1.87 7.16
C VAL A 44 0.79 2.01 6.11
N ARG A 45 1.20 2.20 4.86
CA ARG A 45 0.31 2.37 3.71
C ARG A 45 0.89 1.69 2.46
N SER A 46 0.10 1.64 1.39
CA SER A 46 0.50 1.11 0.08
C SER A 46 0.23 2.15 -1.02
N HIS A 47 -0.63 1.84 -1.99
CA HIS A 47 -1.15 2.74 -3.04
C HIS A 47 -0.14 3.27 -4.07
N GLU A 48 1.09 3.56 -3.69
CA GLU A 48 2.16 4.00 -4.59
C GLU A 48 3.16 2.89 -4.85
N VAL A 49 3.53 2.74 -6.13
CA VAL A 49 4.57 1.79 -6.57
C VAL A 49 5.92 2.37 -6.20
N LYS A 50 6.80 1.53 -5.62
CA LYS A 50 8.16 1.90 -5.22
C LYS A 50 9.17 0.96 -5.87
N PRO A 51 10.35 1.47 -6.31
CA PRO A 51 11.34 0.64 -7.01
C PRO A 51 11.75 -0.62 -6.23
N GLU A 52 12.02 -0.47 -4.93
CA GLU A 52 12.43 -1.56 -4.02
C GLU A 52 11.23 -2.28 -3.35
N GLY A 53 10.01 -1.95 -3.77
CA GLY A 53 8.77 -2.43 -3.17
C GLY A 53 8.39 -1.73 -1.86
N TYR A 54 9.22 -0.85 -1.30
CA TYR A 54 8.88 -0.03 -0.15
C TYR A 54 9.62 1.32 -0.15
N GLU A 55 9.13 2.27 0.63
CA GLU A 55 9.80 3.55 0.89
C GLU A 55 9.42 4.07 2.27
N VAL A 56 10.36 4.72 2.95
CA VAL A 56 10.16 5.33 4.26
C VAL A 56 10.18 6.84 4.10
N HIS A 57 9.06 7.48 4.45
CA HIS A 57 8.83 8.91 4.39
C HIS A 57 8.68 9.51 5.79
N HIS A 58 8.69 10.84 5.85
CA HIS A 58 8.34 11.64 7.04
C HIS A 58 9.10 11.18 8.29
N ASP A 59 10.42 11.12 8.19
CA ASP A 59 11.33 10.77 9.29
C ASP A 59 11.01 9.41 9.95
N GLY A 60 10.54 8.45 9.16
CA GLY A 60 10.20 7.10 9.66
C GLY A 60 8.75 6.93 10.09
N LYS A 61 7.92 7.99 10.04
CA LYS A 61 6.53 7.93 10.50
C LYS A 61 5.52 7.56 9.42
N CYS A 62 5.90 7.55 8.16
CA CYS A 62 5.03 7.11 7.06
C CYS A 62 5.77 6.10 6.20
N ILE A 63 5.25 4.88 6.12
CA ILE A 63 5.89 3.78 5.40
C ILE A 63 4.99 3.35 4.26
N THR A 64 5.53 3.35 3.05
CA THR A 64 4.86 2.82 1.86
C THR A 64 5.40 1.42 1.57
N VAL A 65 4.52 0.43 1.41
CA VAL A 65 4.86 -0.93 0.98
C VAL A 65 3.98 -1.36 -0.20
N PHE A 66 4.58 -1.98 -1.19
CA PHE A 66 3.95 -2.42 -2.43
C PHE A 66 4.35 -3.85 -2.75
N SER A 67 3.37 -4.75 -2.86
CA SER A 67 3.60 -6.20 -2.93
C SER A 67 3.34 -6.81 -4.32
N ALA A 68 3.22 -6.00 -5.37
CA ALA A 68 3.04 -6.47 -6.74
C ALA A 68 4.34 -6.29 -7.54
N PRO A 69 5.27 -7.26 -7.54
CA PRO A 69 6.50 -7.17 -8.32
C PRO A 69 6.20 -7.20 -9.83
N ASN A 70 7.12 -6.67 -10.64
CA ASN A 70 6.99 -6.49 -12.08
C ASN A 70 5.83 -5.59 -12.52
N TYR A 71 5.28 -4.79 -11.60
CA TYR A 71 4.51 -3.62 -11.99
C TYR A 71 5.50 -2.56 -12.52
N CYS A 72 5.58 -2.40 -13.84
CA CYS A 72 6.58 -1.55 -14.49
C CYS A 72 8.03 -1.92 -14.09
N ASP A 73 8.38 -3.21 -14.10
CA ASP A 73 9.73 -3.73 -13.78
C ASP A 73 10.22 -3.44 -12.35
N THR A 74 9.31 -3.19 -11.39
CA THR A 74 9.65 -2.91 -9.98
C THR A 74 9.70 -4.15 -9.10
N MET A 75 10.39 -4.08 -7.96
CA MET A 75 10.34 -5.12 -6.93
C MET A 75 9.06 -5.04 -6.10
N GLY A 76 8.64 -6.17 -5.54
CA GLY A 76 7.62 -6.23 -4.50
C GLY A 76 8.27 -6.29 -3.13
N ALA A 77 7.57 -5.86 -2.08
CA ALA A 77 8.00 -6.06 -0.71
C ALA A 77 6.82 -6.36 0.23
N PHE A 78 7.14 -6.94 1.39
CA PHE A 78 6.22 -7.07 2.52
C PHE A 78 6.94 -6.69 3.82
N ILE A 79 6.15 -6.36 4.85
CA ILE A 79 6.66 -5.97 6.17
C ILE A 79 6.31 -7.07 7.16
N THR A 80 7.28 -7.49 7.96
CA THR A 80 7.07 -8.34 9.15
C THR A 80 7.19 -7.47 10.40
N ILE A 81 6.13 -7.45 11.22
CA ILE A 81 6.10 -6.79 12.54
C ILE A 81 5.92 -7.88 13.59
N ARG A 82 6.73 -7.87 14.64
CA ARG A 82 6.63 -8.82 15.75
C ARG A 82 6.09 -8.12 16.99
N GLY A 83 5.30 -8.82 17.81
CA GLY A 83 4.63 -8.22 18.96
C GLY A 83 5.57 -7.77 20.09
N ASP A 84 6.76 -8.36 20.18
CA ASP A 84 7.82 -8.00 21.12
C ASP A 84 8.59 -6.74 20.69
N ASN A 85 8.71 -6.53 19.37
CA ASN A 85 9.36 -5.39 18.78
C ASN A 85 8.61 -4.93 17.52
N LEU A 86 7.88 -3.83 17.66
CA LEU A 86 7.11 -3.22 16.58
C LEU A 86 8.00 -2.54 15.50
N THR A 87 9.31 -2.75 15.50
CA THR A 87 10.18 -2.27 14.42
C THR A 87 9.83 -2.97 13.10
N PRO A 88 9.50 -2.24 12.02
CA PRO A 88 9.13 -2.82 10.74
C PRO A 88 10.32 -3.48 10.05
N ARG A 89 10.24 -4.79 9.76
CA ARG A 89 11.25 -5.52 8.98
C ARG A 89 10.79 -5.69 7.54
N PHE A 90 11.48 -5.02 6.62
CA PHE A 90 11.20 -5.10 5.18
C PHE A 90 11.81 -6.36 4.57
N THR A 91 11.11 -6.96 3.62
CA THR A 91 11.62 -8.07 2.80
C THR A 91 11.13 -7.88 1.38
N SER A 92 12.06 -7.58 0.48
CA SER A 92 11.79 -7.42 -0.95
C SER A 92 11.88 -8.76 -1.69
N PHE A 93 11.10 -8.89 -2.76
CA PHE A 93 11.01 -10.07 -3.59
C PHE A 93 10.76 -9.70 -5.06
N THR A 94 11.20 -10.56 -5.96
CA THR A 94 11.06 -10.37 -7.41
C THR A 94 9.83 -11.10 -7.93
N ALA A 95 9.41 -10.76 -9.15
CA ALA A 95 8.33 -11.47 -9.80
C ALA A 95 8.72 -12.91 -10.13
N VAL A 96 7.70 -13.73 -10.28
CA VAL A 96 7.80 -15.13 -10.72
C VAL A 96 7.08 -15.29 -12.04
N ASP A 97 7.47 -16.29 -12.81
CA ASP A 97 6.82 -16.61 -14.07
C ASP A 97 5.32 -16.89 -13.85
N HIS A 98 4.48 -16.27 -14.69
CA HIS A 98 3.04 -16.50 -14.70
C HIS A 98 2.56 -16.86 -16.11
N PRO A 99 1.42 -17.54 -16.25
CA PRO A 99 0.84 -17.84 -17.56
C PRO A 99 0.71 -16.58 -18.42
N SER A 100 0.86 -16.72 -19.74
CA SER A 100 0.72 -15.63 -20.71
C SER A 100 -0.75 -15.25 -20.91
N VAL A 101 -1.37 -14.69 -19.87
CA VAL A 101 -2.67 -14.06 -19.90
C VAL A 101 -2.46 -12.55 -19.91
N SER A 102 -3.20 -11.83 -20.77
CA SER A 102 -3.13 -10.37 -20.77
C SER A 102 -3.64 -9.83 -19.42
N ASN A 103 -2.93 -8.85 -18.85
CA ASN A 103 -3.30 -8.19 -17.59
C ASN A 103 -4.69 -7.52 -17.65
N PHE A 104 -5.23 -7.31 -18.86
CA PHE A 104 -6.53 -6.71 -19.12
C PHE A 104 -7.64 -7.70 -19.50
N ILE A 105 -7.45 -9.00 -19.30
CA ILE A 105 -8.56 -9.95 -19.48
C ILE A 105 -9.57 -9.74 -18.34
N PHE A 106 -10.56 -8.88 -18.58
CA PHE A 106 -11.82 -8.91 -17.84
C PHE A 106 -12.54 -10.22 -18.17
N VAL A 107 -12.21 -11.29 -17.44
CA VAL A 107 -13.07 -12.48 -17.43
C VAL A 107 -14.30 -12.12 -16.61
N PHE A 108 -15.41 -11.82 -17.29
CA PHE A 108 -16.75 -11.61 -16.70
C PHE A 108 -17.33 -12.89 -16.03
N CYS A 109 -16.49 -13.87 -15.68
CA CYS A 109 -16.87 -15.24 -15.30
C CYS A 109 -16.50 -15.61 -13.85
N CYS A 110 -16.46 -14.65 -12.91
CA CYS A 110 -16.23 -14.94 -11.50
C CYS A 110 -17.27 -14.37 -10.51
N VAL A 111 -18.45 -13.95 -11.00
CA VAL A 111 -19.56 -13.54 -10.12
C VAL A 111 -20.65 -14.62 -9.97
N ASN A 112 -20.71 -15.64 -10.85
CA ASN A 112 -21.79 -16.64 -10.81
C ASN A 112 -21.40 -18.08 -10.46
N ARG A 113 -20.15 -18.38 -10.08
CA ARG A 113 -19.73 -19.79 -9.85
C ARG A 113 -19.24 -20.15 -8.45
N LEU A 114 -19.23 -19.21 -7.50
CA LEU A 114 -18.77 -19.48 -6.13
C LEU A 114 -19.89 -19.70 -5.10
N PHE A 115 -21.16 -19.75 -5.53
CA PHE A 115 -22.31 -19.94 -4.61
C PHE A 115 -23.07 -21.27 -4.77
N GLU A 116 -22.69 -22.18 -5.68
CA GLU A 116 -23.43 -23.45 -5.85
C GLU A 116 -22.83 -24.66 -5.12
N ASP A 117 -21.56 -24.63 -4.69
CA ASP A 117 -20.87 -25.88 -4.27
C ASP A 117 -20.67 -26.10 -2.76
N TYR A 118 -21.40 -25.40 -1.89
CA TYR A 118 -21.39 -25.70 -0.44
C TYR A 118 -22.81 -25.87 0.13
N LYS A 119 -23.47 -26.97 -0.26
CA LYS A 119 -24.46 -27.65 0.58
C LYS A 119 -23.80 -28.90 1.18
N ILE A 120 -23.42 -28.81 2.45
CA ILE A 120 -23.17 -29.99 3.29
C ILE A 120 -24.26 -29.95 4.37
N ILE A 121 -25.19 -30.90 4.23
CA ILE A 121 -25.96 -31.48 5.34
C ILE A 121 -25.13 -32.65 5.86
#